data_AF-A0A1I7A5X5-F1
#
_entry.id   AF-A0A1I7A5X5-F1
#
_cell.length_a   1.000
_cell.length_b   1.000
_cell.length_c   1.000
_cell.angle_alpha   90.00
_cell.angle_beta   90.00
_cell.angle_gamma   90.00
#
_symmetry.space_group_name_H-M   'P 1'
#
loop_
_entity.id
_entity.type
_entity.pdbx_description
1 polymer ?
#
loop_
_entity_poly.entity_id
_entity_poly.type
_entity_poly.pdbx_seq_one_letter_code
_entity_poly.pdbx_strand_id
1 'polypeptide(L)'
;MPRACCGNLGCFGQLGLPLYLHIARETVAAGESSHDEVMRVNLIKKMLIAPVTVMALWAVTAQATTDDAIAERLKPVGQVCVQGEECKGVEAVASAAGGGAKTPDDVIAAHCGACHSTGVLGAPKIGDTADWKKRADEQGGLDGLLAKAISGINAMPPKGTCADCTDDELKATIQKMSGL
;
A
#
# COMPACT_ATOMS: atom_id res chain seq x y z
N MET A 1 -56.39 -38.62 -9.92
CA MET A 1 -57.71 -39.27 -9.68
C MET A 1 -57.48 -40.78 -9.79
N PRO A 2 -58.02 -41.68 -8.93
CA PRO A 2 -59.02 -41.58 -7.83
C PRO A 2 -58.38 -41.73 -6.42
N ARG A 3 -58.91 -41.19 -5.30
CA ARG A 3 -60.17 -41.45 -4.52
C ARG A 3 -59.99 -42.64 -3.54
N ALA A 4 -59.64 -42.42 -2.26
CA ALA A 4 -60.46 -42.02 -1.08
C ALA A 4 -61.15 -43.21 -0.34
N CYS A 5 -60.99 -43.25 0.99
CA CYS A 5 -61.84 -43.82 2.07
C CYS A 5 -61.15 -43.41 3.40
N CYS A 6 -61.62 -42.58 4.35
CA CYS A 6 -62.91 -42.23 4.99
C CYS A 6 -63.38 -43.18 6.11
N GLY A 7 -63.45 -42.64 7.35
CA GLY A 7 -64.34 -43.00 8.46
C GLY A 7 -63.76 -43.85 9.60
N ASN A 8 -64.20 -43.79 10.88
CA ASN A 8 -65.13 -42.94 11.65
C ASN A 8 -65.18 -43.45 13.14
N LEU A 9 -65.75 -42.66 14.07
CA LEU A 9 -66.18 -42.92 15.48
C LEU A 9 -65.10 -43.02 16.57
N GLY A 10 -65.18 -42.41 17.77
CA GLY A 10 -66.16 -41.59 18.52
C GLY A 10 -65.49 -41.21 19.87
N CYS A 11 -65.83 -40.13 20.59
CA CYS A 11 -66.89 -40.12 21.59
C CYS A 11 -67.13 -38.69 22.14
N PHE A 12 -68.40 -38.30 22.19
CA PHE A 12 -68.95 -37.09 22.79
C PHE A 12 -68.99 -37.21 24.33
N GLY A 13 -68.78 -36.10 25.04
CA GLY A 13 -68.94 -35.99 26.50
C GLY A 13 -69.13 -34.54 26.94
N GLN A 14 -70.35 -34.05 26.79
CA GLN A 14 -70.86 -32.72 27.16
C GLN A 14 -70.84 -32.51 28.69
N LEU A 15 -70.50 -31.28 29.15
CA LEU A 15 -71.28 -30.45 30.10
C LEU A 15 -70.39 -29.58 31.01
N GLY A 16 -70.65 -28.26 31.03
CA GLY A 16 -70.38 -27.40 32.18
C GLY A 16 -69.50 -26.17 31.91
N LEU A 17 -70.10 -25.07 31.43
CA LEU A 17 -69.56 -23.71 31.61
C LEU A 17 -69.58 -23.33 33.11
N PRO A 18 -68.64 -22.51 33.63
CA PRO A 18 -68.72 -21.05 33.43
C PRO A 18 -67.39 -20.29 33.27
N LEU A 19 -67.26 -19.59 32.15
CA LEU A 19 -67.03 -18.14 31.98
C LEU A 19 -66.08 -17.32 32.90
N TYR A 20 -65.11 -17.85 33.67
CA TYR A 20 -64.25 -16.95 34.48
C TYR A 20 -62.75 -17.18 34.49
N LEU A 21 -62.22 -18.08 33.65
CA LEU A 21 -60.79 -18.41 33.66
C LEU A 21 -60.13 -18.24 32.27
N HIS A 22 -60.26 -17.05 31.69
CA HIS A 22 -59.48 -16.67 30.51
C HIS A 22 -58.72 -15.34 30.63
N ILE A 23 -58.88 -14.57 31.71
CA ILE A 23 -58.24 -13.24 31.81
C ILE A 23 -56.91 -13.24 32.61
N ALA A 24 -56.58 -14.28 33.36
CA ALA A 24 -55.41 -14.24 34.25
C ALA A 24 -54.08 -14.76 33.64
N ARG A 25 -54.00 -15.03 32.33
CA ARG A 25 -52.79 -15.61 31.70
C ARG A 25 -52.24 -14.81 30.52
N GLU A 26 -52.46 -13.49 30.47
CA GLU A 26 -51.87 -12.63 29.44
C GLU A 26 -51.07 -11.42 29.98
N THR A 27 -51.13 -11.11 31.28
CA THR A 27 -50.49 -9.87 31.81
C THR A 27 -49.06 -10.03 32.35
N VAL A 28 -48.49 -11.24 32.40
CA VAL A 28 -47.11 -11.43 32.89
C VAL A 28 -46.04 -11.31 31.77
N ALA A 29 -46.41 -11.34 30.49
CA ALA A 29 -45.44 -11.35 29.39
C ALA A 29 -45.02 -9.96 28.85
N ALA A 30 -45.68 -8.86 29.26
CA ALA A 30 -45.47 -7.54 28.66
C ALA A 30 -44.57 -6.58 29.45
N GLY A 31 -44.15 -6.94 30.67
CA GLY A 31 -43.34 -6.07 31.53
C GLY A 31 -41.83 -6.21 31.37
N GLU A 32 -41.35 -7.32 30.81
CA GLU A 32 -39.92 -7.70 30.86
C GLU A 32 -39.17 -7.39 29.55
N SER A 33 -39.86 -7.12 28.43
CA SER A 33 -39.23 -6.93 27.10
C SER A 33 -38.83 -5.48 26.76
N SER A 34 -39.37 -4.47 27.45
CA SER A 34 -39.17 -3.05 27.06
C SER A 34 -37.82 -2.47 27.51
N HIS A 35 -37.26 -2.95 28.62
CA HIS A 35 -35.91 -2.55 29.03
C HIS A 35 -34.80 -3.22 28.20
N ASP A 36 -35.01 -4.47 27.76
CA ASP A 36 -34.03 -5.21 26.97
C ASP A 36 -33.86 -4.63 25.55
N GLU A 37 -34.94 -4.15 24.91
CA GLU A 37 -34.88 -3.55 23.58
C GLU A 37 -34.23 -2.15 23.59
N VAL A 38 -34.59 -1.30 24.56
CA VAL A 38 -34.02 0.05 24.72
C VAL A 38 -32.54 -0.01 25.10
N MET A 39 -32.16 -0.97 25.96
CA MET A 39 -30.76 -1.21 26.31
C MET A 39 -29.96 -1.77 25.13
N ARG A 40 -30.54 -2.65 24.30
CA ARG A 40 -29.91 -3.12 23.05
C ARG A 40 -29.71 -1.99 22.03
N VAL A 41 -30.71 -1.13 21.81
CA VAL A 41 -30.60 0.00 20.87
C VAL A 41 -29.60 1.05 21.37
N ASN A 42 -29.56 1.33 22.68
CA ASN A 42 -28.59 2.24 23.29
C ASN A 42 -27.16 1.64 23.30
N LEU A 43 -27.02 0.33 23.48
CA LEU A 43 -25.74 -0.38 23.47
C LEU A 43 -25.18 -0.51 22.04
N ILE A 44 -26.03 -0.80 21.04
CA ILE A 44 -25.66 -0.80 19.62
C ILE A 44 -25.29 0.62 19.17
N LYS A 45 -26.04 1.64 19.58
CA LYS A 45 -25.72 3.06 19.29
C LYS A 45 -24.37 3.47 19.91
N LYS A 46 -24.05 3.02 21.13
CA LYS A 46 -22.75 3.24 21.78
C LYS A 46 -21.60 2.47 21.09
N MET A 47 -21.85 1.23 20.64
CA MET A 47 -20.88 0.43 19.89
C MET A 47 -20.65 0.92 18.46
N LEU A 48 -21.57 1.69 17.86
CA LEU A 48 -21.39 2.30 16.54
C LEU A 48 -20.81 3.73 16.61
N ILE A 49 -21.09 4.50 17.67
CA ILE A 49 -20.55 5.87 17.83
C ILE A 49 -19.05 5.85 18.19
N ALA A 50 -18.58 4.88 18.97
CA ALA A 50 -17.18 4.76 19.36
C ALA A 50 -16.21 4.52 18.17
N PRO A 51 -16.44 3.57 17.24
CA PRO A 51 -15.55 3.37 16.10
C PRO A 51 -15.65 4.49 15.06
N VAL A 52 -16.81 5.15 14.91
CA VAL A 52 -16.98 6.28 13.98
C VAL A 52 -16.23 7.53 14.45
N THR A 53 -16.24 7.81 15.76
CA THR A 53 -15.46 8.92 16.33
C THR A 53 -13.96 8.63 16.31
N VAL A 54 -13.54 7.38 16.50
CA VAL A 54 -12.14 6.95 16.35
C VAL A 54 -11.68 6.99 14.88
N MET A 55 -12.52 6.57 13.92
CA MET A 55 -12.23 6.71 12.48
C MET A 55 -12.14 8.17 12.04
N ALA A 56 -13.02 9.04 12.54
CA ALA A 56 -12.96 10.48 12.27
C ALA A 56 -11.68 11.12 12.84
N LEU A 57 -11.20 10.64 14.00
CA LEU A 57 -9.91 11.06 14.56
C LEU A 57 -8.72 10.57 13.71
N TRP A 58 -8.78 9.35 13.16
CA TRP A 58 -7.75 8.85 12.22
C TRP A 58 -7.73 9.62 10.90
N ALA A 59 -8.88 10.06 10.38
CA ALA A 59 -8.98 10.84 9.15
C ALA A 59 -8.32 12.23 9.25
N VAL A 60 -8.30 12.83 10.45
CA VAL A 60 -7.62 14.11 10.72
C VAL A 60 -6.08 13.95 10.74
N THR A 61 -5.55 12.78 11.08
CA THR A 61 -4.09 12.53 11.08
C THR A 61 -3.52 12.11 9.72
N ALA A 62 -4.36 11.84 8.72
CA ALA A 62 -3.93 11.35 7.41
C ALA A 62 -3.45 12.45 6.44
N GLN A 63 -3.64 13.73 6.78
CA GLN A 63 -3.21 14.88 5.98
C GLN A 63 -2.28 15.78 6.80
N ALA A 64 -1.10 15.25 7.09
CA ALA A 64 0.06 16.02 7.51
C ALA A 64 1.25 15.73 6.58
N THR A 65 1.00 15.75 5.27
CA THR A 65 2.07 16.10 4.32
C THR A 65 2.06 17.62 4.26
N THR A 66 2.91 18.26 5.05
CA THR A 66 3.03 19.72 5.05
C THR A 66 3.39 20.21 3.64
N ASP A 67 2.85 21.37 3.27
CA ASP A 67 3.17 22.03 2.00
C ASP A 67 4.69 22.17 1.80
N ASP A 68 5.46 22.23 2.89
CA ASP A 68 6.93 22.25 2.90
C ASP A 68 7.57 20.98 2.34
N ALA A 69 7.03 19.78 2.66
CA ALA A 69 7.56 18.52 2.14
C ALA A 69 7.25 18.33 0.65
N ILE A 70 6.15 18.92 0.20
CA ILE A 70 5.80 19.00 -1.22
C ILE A 70 6.69 20.04 -1.92
N ALA A 71 6.89 21.21 -1.32
CA ALA A 71 7.75 22.27 -1.84
C ALA A 71 9.21 21.82 -2.02
N GLU A 72 9.74 21.01 -1.11
CA GLU A 72 11.08 20.40 -1.22
C GLU A 72 11.24 19.56 -2.51
N ARG A 73 10.19 18.84 -2.90
CA ARG A 73 10.18 17.97 -4.10
C ARG A 73 9.78 18.69 -5.39
N LEU A 74 9.09 19.82 -5.27
CA LEU A 74 8.74 20.70 -6.38
C LEU A 74 9.85 21.70 -6.73
N LYS A 75 10.96 21.74 -5.98
CA LYS A 75 12.13 22.54 -6.36
C LYS A 75 12.59 22.10 -7.77
N PRO A 76 12.67 23.03 -8.73
CA PRO A 76 13.03 22.68 -10.08
C PRO A 76 14.46 22.13 -10.10
N VAL A 77 14.65 20.93 -10.65
CA VAL A 77 15.95 20.27 -10.81
C VAL A 77 16.84 20.91 -11.91
N GLY A 78 16.37 22.03 -12.49
CA GLY A 78 17.08 22.82 -13.49
C GLY A 78 16.23 24.00 -13.96
N GLN A 79 16.86 25.09 -14.41
CA GLN A 79 16.16 26.21 -15.03
C GLN A 79 16.09 26.01 -16.54
N VAL A 80 14.91 26.20 -17.12
CA VAL A 80 14.72 26.21 -18.59
C VAL A 80 15.06 27.60 -19.09
N CYS A 81 16.28 27.80 -19.61
CA CYS A 81 16.62 29.01 -20.35
C CYS A 81 15.97 28.93 -21.75
N VAL A 82 15.11 29.89 -22.09
CA VAL A 82 14.56 30.06 -23.44
C VAL A 82 15.60 30.80 -24.28
N GLN A 83 15.84 30.38 -25.53
CA GLN A 83 16.83 31.00 -26.40
C GLN A 83 16.55 32.50 -26.58
N GLY A 84 17.50 33.34 -26.14
CA GLY A 84 17.50 34.79 -26.41
C GLY A 84 17.61 35.71 -25.19
N GLU A 85 17.59 35.20 -23.96
CA GLU A 85 17.82 35.99 -22.74
C GLU A 85 19.09 35.52 -22.02
N GLU A 86 19.96 36.45 -21.64
CA GLU A 86 21.16 36.13 -20.85
C GLU A 86 20.78 35.61 -19.45
N CYS A 87 21.08 34.34 -19.20
CA CYS A 87 20.86 33.70 -17.89
C CYS A 87 21.84 34.30 -16.86
N LYS A 88 21.40 35.32 -16.11
CA LYS A 88 22.15 35.86 -14.96
C LYS A 88 22.28 34.77 -13.89
N GLY A 89 23.48 34.18 -13.80
CA GLY A 89 23.83 33.13 -12.83
C GLY A 89 24.76 32.03 -13.37
N VAL A 90 25.08 32.03 -14.67
CA VAL A 90 25.88 30.97 -15.33
C VAL A 90 27.39 31.09 -15.14
N GLU A 91 27.90 32.11 -14.45
CA GLU A 91 29.36 32.25 -14.25
C GLU A 91 29.95 31.20 -13.28
N ALA A 92 29.11 30.54 -12.46
CA ALA A 92 29.53 29.45 -11.58
C ALA A 92 29.22 28.04 -12.12
N VAL A 93 28.60 27.90 -13.29
CA VAL A 93 28.12 26.61 -13.83
C VAL A 93 28.40 26.44 -15.32
N ALA A 94 29.60 26.84 -15.78
CA ALA A 94 30.12 26.47 -17.11
C ALA A 94 30.38 24.94 -17.29
N SER A 95 29.73 24.09 -16.48
CA SER A 95 29.74 22.62 -16.59
C SER A 95 28.32 22.02 -16.63
N ALA A 96 27.34 22.75 -17.14
CA ALA A 96 25.96 22.30 -17.25
C ALA A 96 25.41 22.34 -18.69
N ALA A 97 26.19 21.83 -19.64
CA ALA A 97 25.68 21.38 -20.93
C ALA A 97 25.42 19.87 -20.85
N GLY A 98 24.29 19.52 -20.23
CA GLY A 98 23.89 18.16 -19.91
C GLY A 98 23.09 18.22 -18.61
N GLY A 99 21.89 17.63 -18.57
CA GLY A 99 21.15 17.51 -17.31
C GLY A 99 22.12 17.02 -16.23
N GLY A 100 22.20 17.76 -15.12
CA GLY A 100 23.30 17.61 -14.16
C GLY A 100 23.56 16.15 -13.83
N ALA A 101 24.83 15.75 -13.89
CA ALA A 101 25.24 14.37 -13.65
C ALA A 101 24.62 13.87 -12.34
N LYS A 102 23.81 12.81 -12.42
CA LYS A 102 23.15 12.23 -11.26
C LYS A 102 24.20 11.61 -10.36
N THR A 103 24.06 11.78 -9.06
CA THR A 103 24.98 11.11 -8.14
C THR A 103 24.66 9.60 -8.09
N PRO A 104 25.65 8.73 -7.85
CA PRO A 104 25.41 7.30 -7.69
C PRO A 104 24.35 6.99 -6.62
N ASP A 105 24.36 7.73 -5.50
CA ASP A 105 23.41 7.52 -4.41
C ASP A 105 21.97 7.86 -4.85
N ASP A 106 21.77 8.90 -5.67
CA ASP A 106 20.47 9.25 -6.23
C ASP A 106 19.95 8.17 -7.19
N VAL A 107 20.83 7.67 -8.08
CA VAL A 107 20.48 6.59 -9.03
C VAL A 107 20.11 5.30 -8.28
N ILE A 108 20.88 4.96 -7.23
CA ILE A 108 20.59 3.81 -6.37
C ILE A 108 19.21 3.97 -5.73
N ALA A 109 18.94 5.13 -5.12
CA ALA A 109 17.68 5.37 -4.43
C ALA A 109 16.46 5.35 -5.38
N ALA A 110 16.62 5.89 -6.60
CA ALA A 110 15.54 6.00 -7.56
C ALA A 110 15.26 4.70 -8.32
N HIS A 111 16.29 3.90 -8.63
CA HIS A 111 16.16 2.79 -9.60
C HIS A 111 16.65 1.44 -9.07
N CYS A 112 17.77 1.41 -8.35
CA CYS A 112 18.46 0.14 -8.06
C CYS A 112 18.05 -0.47 -6.70
N GLY A 113 17.66 0.38 -5.75
CA GLY A 113 17.43 0.02 -4.35
C GLY A 113 16.29 -0.98 -4.14
N ALA A 114 15.26 -0.95 -5.00
CA ALA A 114 14.10 -1.84 -4.90
C ALA A 114 14.48 -3.33 -4.90
N CYS A 115 15.52 -3.70 -5.67
CA CYS A 115 15.98 -5.08 -5.74
C CYS A 115 17.29 -5.31 -4.96
N HIS A 116 18.22 -4.37 -5.04
CA HIS A 116 19.57 -4.57 -4.50
C HIS A 116 19.73 -4.23 -3.02
N SER A 117 18.75 -3.58 -2.36
CA SER A 117 18.87 -3.33 -0.92
C SER A 117 18.78 -4.62 -0.10
N THR A 118 17.84 -5.50 -0.44
CA THR A 118 17.61 -6.76 0.28
C THR A 118 18.04 -7.99 -0.51
N GLY A 119 18.38 -7.84 -1.80
CA GLY A 119 18.78 -8.93 -2.68
C GLY A 119 17.59 -9.71 -3.24
N VAL A 120 16.53 -8.98 -3.63
CA VAL A 120 15.31 -9.55 -4.22
C VAL A 120 15.67 -10.38 -5.46
N LEU A 121 15.07 -11.58 -5.58
CA LEU A 121 15.31 -12.51 -6.68
C LEU A 121 16.79 -12.89 -6.90
N GLY A 122 17.60 -12.84 -5.84
CA GLY A 122 19.04 -13.16 -5.91
C GLY A 122 19.91 -12.04 -6.46
N ALA A 123 19.39 -10.80 -6.48
CA ALA A 123 20.18 -9.62 -6.78
C ALA A 123 21.34 -9.46 -5.76
N PRO A 124 22.54 -9.07 -6.21
CA PRO A 124 23.66 -8.82 -5.29
C PRO A 124 23.32 -7.62 -4.40
N LYS A 125 23.52 -7.78 -3.08
CA LYS A 125 23.16 -6.74 -2.11
C LYS A 125 24.15 -5.56 -2.18
N ILE A 126 23.65 -4.36 -1.97
CA ILE A 126 24.49 -3.16 -1.85
C ILE A 126 25.46 -3.36 -0.67
N GLY A 127 26.75 -3.15 -0.93
CA GLY A 127 27.83 -3.31 0.06
C GLY A 127 28.32 -4.74 0.26
N ASP A 128 27.73 -5.75 -0.40
CA ASP A 128 28.24 -7.14 -0.36
C ASP A 128 29.40 -7.32 -1.35
N THR A 129 30.53 -6.69 -1.05
CA THR A 129 31.70 -6.65 -1.95
C THR A 129 32.20 -8.04 -2.33
N ALA A 130 32.00 -9.05 -1.49
CA ALA A 130 32.38 -10.43 -1.80
C ALA A 130 31.54 -11.02 -2.94
N ASP A 131 30.20 -10.89 -2.88
CA ASP A 131 29.31 -11.36 -3.95
C ASP A 131 29.54 -10.56 -5.25
N TRP A 132 29.73 -9.24 -5.13
CA TRP A 132 30.04 -8.40 -6.29
C TRP A 132 31.38 -8.73 -6.93
N LYS A 133 32.43 -8.98 -6.15
CA LYS A 133 33.74 -9.36 -6.67
C LYS A 133 33.68 -10.66 -7.45
N LYS A 134 33.02 -11.69 -6.89
CA LYS A 134 32.82 -12.97 -7.59
C LYS A 134 32.14 -12.77 -8.94
N ARG A 135 31.06 -11.97 -8.98
CA ARG A 135 30.33 -11.67 -10.21
C ARG A 135 31.17 -10.85 -11.18
N ALA A 136 31.95 -9.87 -10.68
CA ALA A 136 32.87 -9.10 -11.51
C ALA A 136 33.89 -10.04 -12.17
N ASP A 137 34.53 -10.93 -11.40
CA ASP A 137 35.52 -11.88 -11.91
C ASP A 137 34.92 -12.81 -12.98
N GLU A 138 33.66 -13.24 -12.80
CA GLU A 138 32.93 -14.05 -13.79
C GLU A 138 32.55 -13.29 -15.07
N GLN A 139 32.32 -11.97 -14.97
CA GLN A 139 31.82 -11.15 -16.09
C GLN A 139 32.91 -10.33 -16.80
N GLY A 140 34.16 -10.35 -16.33
CA GLY A 140 35.25 -9.57 -16.91
C GLY A 140 35.45 -8.20 -16.25
N GLY A 141 35.23 -8.12 -14.93
CA GLY A 141 35.41 -6.91 -14.12
C GLY A 141 34.22 -5.97 -14.13
N LEU A 142 34.48 -4.71 -13.80
CA LEU A 142 33.45 -3.67 -13.69
C LEU A 142 32.76 -3.39 -15.04
N ASP A 143 33.50 -3.41 -16.15
CA ASP A 143 32.95 -3.19 -17.49
C ASP A 143 32.01 -4.34 -17.92
N GLY A 144 32.32 -5.56 -17.49
CA GLY A 144 31.44 -6.73 -17.66
C GLY A 144 30.11 -6.57 -16.92
N LEU A 145 30.18 -6.10 -15.67
CA LEU A 145 28.98 -5.80 -14.88
C LEU A 145 28.15 -4.69 -15.52
N LEU A 146 28.79 -3.64 -16.03
CA LEU A 146 28.12 -2.56 -16.77
C LEU A 146 27.40 -3.10 -18.01
N ALA A 147 28.06 -3.93 -18.81
CA ALA A 147 27.44 -4.52 -20.00
C ALA A 147 26.18 -5.33 -19.66
N LYS A 148 26.20 -6.11 -18.56
CA LYS A 148 25.02 -6.84 -18.06
C LYS A 148 23.94 -5.92 -17.52
N ALA A 149 24.32 -4.84 -16.83
CA ALA A 149 23.36 -3.86 -16.35
C ALA A 149 22.66 -3.16 -17.53
N ILE A 150 23.39 -2.84 -18.61
CA ILE A 150 22.84 -2.23 -19.82
C ILE A 150 21.92 -3.22 -20.55
N SER A 151 22.37 -4.46 -20.79
CA SER A 151 21.57 -5.46 -21.52
C SER A 151 20.39 -6.02 -20.72
N GLY A 152 20.46 -5.95 -19.39
CA GLY A 152 19.62 -6.73 -18.49
C GLY A 152 20.08 -8.18 -18.39
N ILE A 153 19.72 -8.84 -17.28
CA ILE A 153 20.02 -10.26 -17.02
C ILE A 153 18.98 -10.87 -16.08
N ASN A 154 18.41 -12.01 -16.47
CA ASN A 154 17.38 -12.72 -15.70
C ASN A 154 16.22 -11.78 -15.30
N ALA A 155 16.05 -11.52 -14.00
CA ALA A 155 15.02 -10.63 -13.46
C ALA A 155 15.43 -9.14 -13.45
N MET A 156 16.68 -8.81 -13.76
CA MET A 156 17.16 -7.43 -13.84
C MET A 156 16.84 -6.84 -15.22
N PRO A 157 15.98 -5.80 -15.31
CA PRO A 157 15.65 -5.16 -16.58
C PRO A 157 16.86 -4.43 -17.20
N PRO A 158 16.83 -4.16 -18.52
CA PRO A 158 17.83 -3.33 -19.17
C PRO A 158 18.02 -1.97 -18.50
N LYS A 159 19.28 -1.53 -18.40
CA LYS A 159 19.74 -0.32 -17.69
C LYS A 159 19.26 -0.20 -16.24
N GLY A 160 18.87 -1.30 -15.60
CA GLY A 160 18.34 -1.29 -14.23
C GLY A 160 17.15 -0.35 -14.05
N THR A 161 16.31 -0.19 -15.08
CA THR A 161 15.18 0.76 -15.17
C THR A 161 15.53 2.26 -15.28
N CYS A 162 16.82 2.62 -15.31
CA CYS A 162 17.24 3.99 -15.58
C CYS A 162 17.47 4.22 -17.08
N ALA A 163 16.40 4.54 -17.82
CA ALA A 163 16.47 4.75 -19.27
C ALA A 163 17.34 5.96 -19.65
N ASP A 164 17.34 6.99 -18.82
CA ASP A 164 18.01 8.28 -18.99
C ASP A 164 19.39 8.37 -18.34
N CYS A 165 19.86 7.31 -17.66
CA CYS A 165 21.24 7.26 -17.18
C CYS A 165 22.23 7.10 -18.34
N THR A 166 23.33 7.83 -18.29
CA THR A 166 24.50 7.58 -19.13
C THR A 166 25.26 6.34 -18.65
N ASP A 167 26.09 5.76 -19.52
CA ASP A 167 26.88 4.59 -19.16
C ASP A 167 27.88 4.88 -18.03
N ASP A 168 28.38 6.11 -17.94
CA ASP A 168 29.27 6.56 -16.87
C ASP A 168 28.54 6.68 -15.53
N GLU A 169 27.30 7.19 -15.52
CA GLU A 169 26.44 7.22 -14.33
C GLU A 169 26.14 5.79 -13.85
N LEU A 170 25.81 4.88 -14.77
CA LEU A 170 25.59 3.47 -14.44
C LEU A 170 26.87 2.81 -13.90
N LYS A 171 28.02 3.09 -14.50
CA LYS A 171 29.32 2.57 -14.05
C LYS A 171 29.64 3.01 -12.62
N ALA A 172 29.49 4.30 -12.34
CA ALA A 172 29.72 4.86 -11.01
C ALA A 172 28.72 4.31 -9.97
N THR A 173 27.46 4.11 -10.38
CA THR A 173 26.41 3.46 -9.57
C THR A 173 26.80 2.03 -9.21
N ILE A 174 27.21 1.22 -10.18
CA ILE A 174 27.67 -0.16 -9.96
C ILE A 174 28.87 -0.17 -9.01
N GLN A 175 29.83 0.73 -9.20
CA GLN A 175 30.99 0.84 -8.33
C GLN A 175 30.58 1.16 -6.89
N LYS A 176 29.69 2.15 -6.70
CA LYS A 176 29.16 2.52 -5.40
C LYS A 176 28.42 1.36 -4.71
N MET A 177 27.63 0.59 -5.46
CA MET A 177 26.91 -0.56 -4.92
C MET A 177 27.82 -1.74 -4.57
N SER A 178 28.85 -1.97 -5.38
CA SER A 178 29.76 -3.11 -5.26
C SER A 178 30.89 -2.88 -4.25
N GLY A 179 31.30 -1.62 -4.05
CA GLY A 179 32.47 -1.28 -3.24
C GLY A 179 33.79 -1.75 -3.86
N LEU A 180 33.82 -1.94 -5.19
CA LEU A 180 34.99 -2.33 -5.97
C LEU A 180 35.85 -1.13 -6.41
#